data_AF-A0A3B9PRP9-F1
#
_entry.id   AF-A0A3B9PRP9-F1
#
_cell.length_a   1.000
_cell.length_b   1.000
_cell.length_c   1.000
_cell.angle_alpha   90.00
_cell.angle_beta   90.00
_cell.angle_gamma   90.00
#
_symmetry.space_group_name_H-M   'P 1'
#
loop_
_entity.id
_entity.type
_entity.pdbx_description
1 polymer ?
#
loop_
_entity_poly.entity_id
_entity_poly.type
_entity_poly.pdbx_seq_one_letter_code
_entity_poly.pdbx_strand_id
1 'polypeptide(L)' 'ELNANPMRLDMDWRHWRRAAEKGLMCCINPDAHALHHFDYQLAGVHAARKGWLAKENVLNTRPLVEIQRYLNGN' A
#
# COMPACT_ATOMS: atom_id res chain seq x y z
N GLU A 1 1.14 6.27 2.09
CA GLU A 1 1.14 5.55 0.80
C GLU A 1 2.45 4.78 0.66
N LEU A 2 2.40 3.56 0.13
CA LEU A 2 3.54 2.83 -0.44
C LEU A 2 3.40 2.88 -1.96
N ASN A 3 4.04 3.87 -2.54
CA ASN A 3 4.12 4.06 -3.98
C ASN A 3 5.04 3.00 -4.57
N ALA A 4 4.46 2.19 -5.43
CA ALA A 4 5.07 1.00 -6.01
C ALA A 4 5.84 1.30 -7.31
N ASN A 5 5.85 2.55 -7.77
CA ASN A 5 6.66 2.95 -8.91
C ASN A 5 8.14 2.63 -8.63
N PRO A 6 8.84 1.88 -9.51
CA PRO A 6 10.24 1.48 -9.30
C PRO A 6 11.21 2.64 -9.10
N MET A 7 10.89 3.82 -9.64
CA MET A 7 11.69 5.04 -9.47
C MET A 7 11.46 5.73 -8.12
N ARG A 8 10.46 5.29 -7.35
CA ARG A 8 10.10 5.82 -6.04
C ARG A 8 10.33 4.80 -4.93
N LEU A 9 9.50 3.74 -4.90
CA LEU A 9 9.42 2.77 -3.80
C LEU A 9 9.34 3.45 -2.41
N ASP A 10 8.38 4.37 -2.26
CA ASP A 10 8.27 5.31 -1.14
C ASP A 10 6.85 5.28 -0.53
N MET A 11 6.62 5.23 0.77
CA MET A 11 7.57 5.22 1.89
C MET A 11 8.46 3.97 1.92
N ASP A 12 9.74 4.15 2.27
CA ASP A 12 10.71 3.06 2.34
C ASP A 12 10.23 1.90 3.24
N TRP A 13 10.41 0.66 2.75
CA TRP A 13 10.01 -0.60 3.41
C TRP A 13 10.50 -0.71 4.88
N ARG A 14 11.64 -0.10 5.23
CA ARG A 14 12.22 -0.12 6.59
C ARG A 14 11.34 0.59 7.63
N HIS A 15 10.49 1.52 7.21
CA HIS A 15 9.64 2.30 8.11
C HIS A 15 8.26 1.67 8.33
N TRP A 16 7.83 0.79 7.44
CA TRP A 16 6.45 0.27 7.44
C TRP A 16 6.09 -0.55 8.67
N ARG A 17 7.02 -1.38 9.19
CA ARG A 17 6.77 -2.14 10.42
C ARG A 17 6.42 -1.21 11.59
N ARG A 18 7.24 -0.19 11.83
CA ARG A 18 7.03 0.79 12.90
C ARG A 18 5.76 1.63 12.68
N ALA A 19 5.44 1.94 11.42
CA ALA A 19 4.21 2.66 11.08
C ALA A 19 2.98 1.80 11.40
N ALA A 20 2.98 0.52 11.03
CA ALA A 20 1.91 -0.42 11.33
C ALA A 20 1.74 -0.65 12.84
N GLU A 21 2.85 -0.76 13.59
CA GLU A 21 2.84 -0.85 15.07
C GLU A 21 2.20 0.39 15.74
N LYS A 22 2.21 1.54 15.05
CA LYS A 22 1.52 2.78 15.49
C LYS A 22 0.09 2.89 14.98
N GLY A 23 -0.44 1.86 14.32
CA GLY A 23 -1.81 1.84 13.78
C GLY A 23 -1.98 2.55 12.44
N LEU A 24 -0.89 2.92 11.75
CA LEU A 24 -1.02 3.50 10.41
C LEU A 24 -1.43 2.42 9.40
N MET A 25 -2.35 2.80 8.51
CA MET A 25 -2.78 1.98 7.37
C MET A 25 -1.91 2.25 6.15
N CYS A 26 -1.41 1.19 5.51
CA CYS A 26 -0.70 1.27 4.24
C CYS A 26 -1.70 1.25 3.07
N CYS A 27 -1.40 2.00 2.02
CA CYS A 27 -2.08 1.92 0.73
C CYS A 27 -1.02 1.78 -0.35
N ILE A 28 -1.06 0.69 -1.12
CA ILE A 28 -0.13 0.39 -2.21
C ILE A 28 -0.69 1.01 -3.49
N ASN A 29 0.12 1.81 -4.20
CA ASN A 29 -0.31 2.53 -5.40
C ASN A 29 0.78 2.47 -6.49
N PRO A 30 0.51 2.04 -7.73
CA PRO A 30 1.51 1.99 -8.80
C PRO A 30 1.91 3.36 -9.37
N ASP A 31 1.15 4.43 -9.12
CA ASP A 31 1.40 5.75 -9.72
C ASP A 31 1.44 5.69 -11.26
N ALA A 32 0.46 4.97 -11.80
CA ALA A 32 0.44 4.59 -13.20
C ALA A 32 0.12 5.79 -14.11
N HIS A 33 0.98 6.01 -15.10
CA HIS A 33 0.82 7.02 -16.17
C HIS A 33 0.77 6.35 -17.56
N ALA A 34 0.85 5.02 -17.60
CA ALA A 34 0.66 4.17 -18.76
C ALA A 34 0.09 2.82 -18.28
N LEU A 35 -0.60 2.09 -19.16
CA LEU A 35 -1.28 0.84 -18.79
C LEU A 35 -0.34 -0.18 -18.13
N HIS A 36 0.85 -0.36 -18.71
CA HIS A 36 1.85 -1.32 -18.20
C HIS A 36 2.46 -0.90 -16.84
N HIS A 37 2.30 0.36 -16.40
CA HIS A 37 2.71 0.76 -15.05
C HIS A 37 1.80 0.15 -13.98
N PHE A 38 0.59 -0.30 -14.33
CA PHE A 38 -0.31 -0.95 -13.37
C PHE A 38 0.36 -2.18 -12.72
N ASP A 39 1.22 -2.89 -13.45
CA ASP A 39 1.96 -4.05 -12.95
C ASP A 39 2.97 -3.71 -11.84
N TYR A 40 3.35 -2.43 -11.67
CA TYR A 40 4.23 -1.99 -10.60
C TYR A 40 3.68 -2.28 -9.21
N GLN A 41 2.36 -2.48 -9.07
CA GLN A 41 1.74 -2.93 -7.82
C GLN A 41 2.43 -4.17 -7.22
N LEU A 42 2.99 -5.06 -8.06
CA LEU A 42 3.73 -6.24 -7.61
C LEU A 42 4.97 -5.86 -6.80
N ALA A 43 5.73 -4.86 -7.24
CA ALA A 43 6.88 -4.34 -6.50
C ALA A 43 6.45 -3.77 -5.14
N GLY A 44 5.31 -3.08 -5.10
CA GLY A 44 4.69 -2.59 -3.88
C GLY A 44 4.30 -3.71 -2.91
N VAL A 45 3.71 -4.80 -3.41
CA VAL A 45 3.39 -5.98 -2.59
C VAL A 45 4.67 -6.61 -2.02
N HIS A 46 5.74 -6.73 -2.81
CA HIS A 46 7.02 -7.23 -2.34
C HIS A 46 7.64 -6.33 -1.26
N ALA A 47 7.60 -5.01 -1.46
CA ALA A 47 8.07 -4.03 -0.48
C ALA A 47 7.24 -4.08 0.82
N ALA A 48 5.92 -4.22 0.74
CA ALA A 48 5.04 -4.39 1.89
C ALA A 48 5.38 -5.65 2.71
N ARG A 49 5.59 -6.78 2.04
CA ARG A 49 6.03 -8.04 2.69
C ARG A 49 7.39 -7.88 3.36
N LYS A 50 8.34 -7.23 2.70
CA LYS A 50 9.66 -6.91 3.27
C LYS A 50 9.57 -5.96 4.46
N GLY A 51 8.57 -5.08 4.47
CA GLY A 51 8.20 -4.18 5.57
C GLY A 51 7.35 -4.81 6.67
N TRP A 52 7.16 -6.14 6.66
CA TRP A 52 6.39 -6.91 7.66
C TRP A 52 4.91 -6.52 7.75
N LEU A 53 4.33 -6.00 6.67
CA LEU A 53 2.90 -5.71 6.62
C LEU A 53 2.10 -6.98 6.40
N ALA A 54 1.08 -7.19 7.23
CA ALA A 54 0.04 -8.19 7.04
C ALA A 54 -1.17 -7.58 6.28
N LYS A 55 -2.14 -8.40 5.87
CA LYS A 55 -3.31 -7.93 5.11
C LYS A 55 -4.08 -6.85 5.88
N GLU A 56 -4.15 -6.97 7.20
CA GLU A 56 -4.85 -6.05 8.10
C GLU A 56 -4.21 -4.65 8.11
N ASN A 57 -2.94 -4.54 7.71
CA ASN A 57 -2.22 -3.27 7.61
C ASN A 57 -2.33 -2.62 6.23
N VAL A 58 -3.00 -3.25 5.25
CA VAL A 58 -3.02 -2.80 3.84
C VAL A 58 -4.46 -2.55 3.37
N LEU A 59 -4.78 -1.30 3.09
CA LEU A 59 -6.11 -0.84 2.66
C LEU A 59 -6.62 -1.56 1.41
N ASN A 60 -5.74 -1.84 0.45
CA ASN A 60 -6.08 -2.50 -0.81
C ASN A 60 -6.66 -3.91 -0.65
N THR A 61 -6.48 -4.54 0.51
CA THR A 61 -6.99 -5.90 0.77
C THR A 61 -8.46 -5.91 1.23
N ARG A 62 -9.02 -4.73 1.54
CA ARG A 62 -10.40 -4.62 1.99
C ARG A 62 -11.38 -4.75 0.82
N PRO A 63 -12.57 -5.34 1.03
CA PRO A 63 -13.67 -5.29 0.07
C PRO A 63 -14.05 -3.84 -0.29
N LEU A 64 -14.57 -3.64 -1.51
CA LEU A 64 -15.00 -2.33 -2.00
C LEU A 64 -15.94 -1.59 -1.03
N VAL A 65 -16.91 -2.31 -0.45
CA VAL A 65 -17.88 -1.73 0.49
C VAL A 65 -17.20 -1.18 1.74
N GLU A 66 -16.14 -1.82 2.24
CA GLU A 66 -15.39 -1.34 3.39
C GLU A 66 -14.53 -0.13 3.05
N ILE A 67 -13.92 -0.10 1.86
CA ILE A 67 -13.16 1.07 1.38
C ILE A 67 -14.08 2.28 1.25
N GLN A 68 -15.28 2.11 0.68
CA GLN A 68 -16.27 3.18 0.55
C GLN A 68 -16.67 3.74 1.92
N ARG A 69 -16.93 2.89 2.91
CA ARG A 69 -17.23 3.34 4.28
C ARG A 69 -16.07 4.11 4.89
N TYR A 70 -14.85 3.57 4.80
CA TYR A 70 -13.64 4.19 5.32
C TYR A 70 -13.40 5.60 4.75
N LEU A 71 -13.61 5.79 3.44
CA LEU A 71 -13.43 7.10 2.79
C LEU A 71 -14.56 8.09 3.09
N ASN A 72 -15.75 7.60 3.40
CA ASN A 72 -16.90 8.43 3.75
C ASN A 72 -16.95 8.82 5.24
N GLY A 73 -15.98 8.37 6.05
CA GLY A 73 -15.88 8.70 7.48
C GLY A 73 -16.95 8.06 8.37
N ASN A 74 -17.59 6.99 7.88
CA ASN A 74 -18.63 6.23 8.59
C ASN A 74 -18.10 4.90 9.15
#